data_AF-A0A6H9HJX8-F1
#
_entry.id   AF-A0A6H9HJX8-F1
#
_cell.length_a   1.000
_cell.length_b   1.000
_cell.length_c   1.000
_cell.angle_alpha   90.00
_cell.angle_beta   90.00
_cell.angle_gamma   90.00
#
_symmetry.space_group_name_H-M   'P 1'
#
loop_
_entity.id
_entity.type
_entity.pdbx_description
1 polymer ?
#
loop_
_entity_poly.entity_id
_entity_poly.type
_entity_poly.pdbx_seq_one_letter_code
_entity_poly.pdbx_strand_id
1 'polypeptide(L)'
;MWKPISDEAAVLLKLAEDRANGSRFVVSRPDESGRSILYGSYHRAWQWVLGAVGIAATRTHAIRHRAATDIANSGIPIKVGMALTAHKRLDIFMGYVHLEEGQVHEAADIVAASRAAKLAASKEKMARATRGSICPSVARA
;
A
#
# COMPACT_ATOMS: atom_id res chain seq x y z
N MET A 1 23.95 -6.22 -7.21
CA MET A 1 22.57 -5.92 -6.77
C MET A 1 22.28 -4.48 -7.13
N TRP A 2 21.51 -4.24 -8.19
CA TRP A 2 21.08 -2.91 -8.61
C TRP A 2 19.93 -2.45 -7.70
N LYS A 3 20.12 -1.36 -6.96
CA LYS A 3 19.04 -0.69 -6.21
C LYS A 3 18.81 0.65 -6.90
N PRO A 4 17.75 0.80 -7.71
CA PRO A 4 17.47 2.09 -8.33
C PRO A 4 17.19 3.12 -7.23
N ILE A 5 17.83 4.28 -7.35
CA ILE A 5 17.65 5.42 -6.45
C ILE A 5 16.98 6.51 -7.29
N SER A 6 15.93 7.15 -6.76
CA SER A 6 15.30 8.29 -7.42
C SER A 6 16.21 9.52 -7.37
N ASP A 7 16.01 10.47 -8.28
CA ASP A 7 16.79 11.72 -8.30
C ASP A 7 16.67 12.48 -6.97
N GLU A 8 15.48 12.51 -6.38
CA GLU A 8 15.25 13.12 -5.06
C GLU A 8 16.08 12.44 -3.96
N ALA A 9 16.10 11.11 -3.92
CA ALA A 9 16.91 10.38 -2.95
C ALA A 9 18.42 10.60 -3.20
N ALA A 10 18.84 10.73 -4.45
CA ALA A 10 20.22 11.07 -4.79
C ALA A 10 20.61 12.48 -4.28
N VAL A 11 19.72 13.46 -4.40
CA VAL A 11 19.91 14.81 -3.85
C VAL A 11 20.03 14.77 -2.32
N LEU A 12 19.16 14.01 -1.63
CA LEU A 12 19.23 13.86 -0.17
C LEU A 12 20.53 13.20 0.28
N LEU A 13 21.00 12.19 -0.46
CA LEU A 13 22.27 11.53 -0.18
C LEU A 13 23.46 12.47 -0.40
N LYS A 14 23.41 13.33 -1.42
CA LYS A 14 24.42 14.37 -1.68
C LYS A 14 24.50 15.36 -0.52
N LEU A 15 23.36 15.85 -0.06
CA LEU A 15 23.29 16.75 1.10
C LEU A 15 23.84 16.08 2.38
N ALA A 16 23.58 14.78 2.55
CA ALA A 16 24.10 14.03 3.68
C ALA A 16 25.62 13.81 3.57
N GLU A 17 26.14 13.56 2.37
CA GLU A 17 27.58 13.48 2.08
C GLU A 17 28.29 14.78 2.46
N ASP A 18 27.77 15.94 2.03
CA ASP A 18 28.34 17.26 2.35
C ASP A 18 28.40 17.50 3.87
N ARG A 19 27.42 16.99 4.62
CA ARG A 19 27.37 17.08 6.09
C ARG A 19 28.26 16.05 6.80
N ALA A 20 28.67 14.99 6.12
CA ALA A 20 29.44 13.90 6.72
C ALA A 20 30.92 14.27 6.98
N ASN A 21 31.37 15.46 6.57
CA ASN A 21 32.70 16.02 6.84
C ASN A 21 33.84 15.02 6.55
N GLY A 22 33.82 14.41 5.36
CA GLY A 22 34.83 13.43 4.92
C GLY A 22 34.68 12.03 5.51
N SER A 23 33.63 11.75 6.29
CA SER A 23 33.35 10.39 6.74
C SER A 23 32.87 9.49 5.59
N ARG A 24 33.34 8.24 5.57
CA ARG A 24 32.89 7.22 4.61
C ARG A 24 31.43 6.77 4.79
N PHE A 25 30.77 7.19 5.87
CA PHE A 25 29.40 6.77 6.20
C PHE A 25 28.43 7.95 6.09
N VAL A 26 27.32 7.73 5.40
CA VAL A 26 26.22 8.71 5.27
C VAL A 26 25.67 9.12 6.64
N VAL A 27 25.51 8.15 7.56
CA VAL A 27 25.10 8.40 8.94
C VAL A 27 26.27 8.08 9.86
N SER A 28 27.04 9.10 10.17
CA SER A 28 28.25 9.02 10.98
C SER A 28 27.97 9.32 12.45
N ARG A 29 28.89 8.87 13.31
CA ARG A 29 28.91 9.29 14.71
C ARG A 29 29.22 10.79 14.81
N PRO A 30 28.48 11.56 15.63
CA PRO A 30 28.79 12.98 15.85
C PRO A 30 30.12 13.20 16.59
N ASP A 31 30.50 12.26 17.46
CA ASP A 31 31.64 12.33 18.36
C ASP A 31 32.94 11.74 17.77
N GLU A 32 32.83 10.91 16.73
CA GLU A 32 33.98 10.21 16.14
C GLU A 32 33.83 10.11 14.61
N SER A 33 34.49 11.03 13.90
CA SER A 33 34.51 11.04 12.44
C SER A 33 35.13 9.76 11.87
N GLY A 34 34.47 9.14 10.88
CA GLY A 34 34.95 7.92 10.23
C GLY A 34 34.37 6.61 10.80
N ARG A 35 33.54 6.68 11.85
CA ARG A 35 32.75 5.54 12.33
C ARG A 35 31.26 5.71 12.02
N SER A 36 30.59 4.59 11.70
CA SER A 36 29.15 4.58 11.51
C SER A 36 28.46 4.76 12.87
N ILE A 37 27.29 5.39 12.86
CA ILE A 37 26.46 5.44 14.06
C ILE A 37 26.14 4.02 14.57
N LEU A 38 26.06 3.86 15.90
CA LEU A 38 25.58 2.61 16.50
C LEU A 38 24.09 2.43 16.20
N TYR A 39 23.66 1.20 16.00
CA TYR A 39 22.25 0.88 15.72
C TYR A 39 21.28 1.45 16.78
N GLY A 40 21.63 1.33 18.06
CA GLY A 40 20.82 1.88 19.16
C GLY A 40 20.72 3.41 19.12
N SER A 41 21.82 4.10 18.79
CA SER A 41 21.85 5.56 18.65
C SER A 41 21.05 6.02 17.44
N TYR A 42 21.16 5.30 16.31
CA TYR A 42 20.32 5.55 15.13
C TYR A 42 18.84 5.40 15.45
N HIS A 43 18.46 4.29 16.11
CA HIS A 43 17.06 4.04 16.47
C HIS A 43 16.51 5.12 17.42
N ARG A 44 17.31 5.56 18.40
CA ARG A 44 16.90 6.62 19.32
C ARG A 44 16.75 7.97 18.61
N ALA A 45 17.70 8.34 17.76
CA ALA A 45 17.63 9.56 16.97
C ALA A 45 16.38 9.56 16.07
N TRP A 46 16.10 8.41 15.45
CA TRP A 46 14.90 8.20 14.65
C TRP A 46 13.61 8.41 15.46
N GLN A 47 13.49 7.77 16.62
CA GLN A 47 12.34 7.94 17.52
C GLN A 47 12.16 9.39 17.97
N TRP A 48 13.27 10.11 18.24
CA TRP A 48 13.22 11.51 18.62
C TRP A 48 12.67 12.40 17.50
N VAL A 49 13.14 12.21 16.26
CA VAL A 49 12.61 12.94 15.09
C VAL A 49 11.11 12.67 14.91
N LEU A 50 10.69 11.40 15.00
CA LEU A 50 9.27 11.05 14.88
C LEU A 50 8.42 11.61 16.03
N GLY A 51 8.99 11.71 17.23
CA GLY A 51 8.36 12.37 18.36
C GLY A 51 8.14 13.87 18.12
N ALA A 52 9.13 14.55 17.55
CA ALA A 52 9.05 15.97 17.24
C ALA A 52 7.96 16.29 16.19
N VAL A 53 7.66 15.36 15.29
CA VAL A 53 6.59 15.50 14.27
C VAL A 53 5.27 14.83 14.67
N GLY A 54 5.13 14.35 15.91
CA GLY A 54 3.87 13.80 16.43
C GLY A 54 3.51 12.38 15.95
N ILE A 55 4.43 11.66 15.31
CA ILE A 55 4.23 10.30 14.81
C ILE A 55 5.13 9.27 15.52
N ALA A 56 5.40 9.49 16.81
CA ALA A 56 6.30 8.67 17.64
C ALA A 56 5.98 7.17 17.66
N ALA A 57 4.70 6.80 17.45
CA ALA A 57 4.26 5.41 17.40
C ALA A 57 4.78 4.66 16.16
N THR A 58 5.19 5.40 15.12
CA THR A 58 5.74 4.81 13.90
C THR A 58 7.18 4.34 14.15
N ARG A 59 7.52 3.17 13.61
CA ARG A 59 8.90 2.65 13.61
C ARG A 59 9.47 2.76 12.21
N THR A 60 10.78 2.63 12.05
CA THR A 60 11.43 2.54 10.72
C THR A 60 10.78 1.48 9.84
N HIS A 61 10.30 0.39 10.44
CA HIS A 61 9.57 -0.67 9.75
C HIS A 61 8.24 -0.18 9.13
N ALA A 62 7.54 0.75 9.78
CA ALA A 62 6.28 1.29 9.29
C ALA A 62 6.44 2.04 7.96
N ILE A 63 7.60 2.68 7.71
CA ILE A 63 7.90 3.29 6.40
C ILE A 63 7.96 2.23 5.32
N ARG A 64 8.56 1.07 5.60
CA ARG A 64 8.64 -0.03 4.64
C ARG A 64 7.27 -0.61 4.33
N HIS A 65 6.38 -0.71 5.33
CA HIS A 65 4.98 -1.07 5.13
C HIS A 65 4.26 -0.03 4.25
N ARG A 66 4.38 1.25 4.59
CA ARG A 66 3.76 2.34 3.82
C ARG A 66 4.22 2.34 2.36
N ALA A 67 5.52 2.23 2.12
CA ALA A 67 6.07 2.15 0.77
C ALA A 67 5.57 0.91 0.00
N ALA A 68 5.45 -0.26 0.64
CA ALA A 68 4.90 -1.44 -0.01
C ALA A 68 3.43 -1.26 -0.39
N THR A 69 2.61 -0.66 0.49
CA THR A 69 1.22 -0.31 0.22
C THR A 69 1.11 0.69 -0.94
N ASP A 70 1.86 1.79 -0.91
CA ASP A 70 1.82 2.82 -1.95
C ASP A 70 2.24 2.24 -3.31
N ILE A 71 3.26 1.38 -3.35
CA ILE A 71 3.67 0.67 -4.57
C ILE A 71 2.56 -0.25 -5.07
N ALA A 72 1.93 -1.05 -4.20
CA ALA A 72 0.87 -1.95 -4.60
C ALA A 72 -0.36 -1.20 -5.14
N ASN A 73 -0.68 -0.04 -4.56
CA ASN A 73 -1.80 0.81 -4.97
C ASN A 73 -1.49 1.66 -6.22
N SER A 74 -0.22 1.84 -6.60
CA SER A 74 0.18 2.67 -7.76
C SER A 74 -0.10 2.06 -9.13
N GLY A 75 -0.57 0.81 -9.20
CA GLY A 75 -0.76 0.09 -10.45
C GLY A 75 0.54 -0.47 -11.08
N ILE A 76 1.68 -0.28 -10.42
CA ILE A 76 2.95 -0.90 -10.83
C ILE A 76 2.84 -2.44 -10.72
N PRO A 77 3.42 -3.21 -11.67
CA PRO A 77 3.41 -4.66 -11.58
C PRO A 77 4.00 -5.16 -10.25
N ILE A 78 3.29 -6.09 -9.59
CA ILE A 78 3.67 -6.62 -8.27
C ILE A 78 5.13 -7.12 -8.25
N LYS A 79 5.59 -7.76 -9.33
CA LYS A 79 6.98 -8.24 -9.45
C LYS A 79 8.02 -7.12 -9.39
N VAL A 80 7.70 -5.94 -9.92
CA VAL A 80 8.54 -4.74 -9.81
C VAL A 80 8.51 -4.21 -8.38
N GLY A 81 7.33 -4.16 -7.75
CA GLY A 81 7.22 -3.75 -6.34
C GLY A 81 7.97 -4.67 -5.37
N MET A 82 7.95 -5.97 -5.62
CA MET A 82 8.76 -6.97 -4.92
C MET A 82 10.26 -6.71 -5.09
N ALA A 83 10.71 -6.34 -6.30
CA ALA A 83 12.11 -5.99 -6.55
C ALA A 83 12.53 -4.71 -5.80
N LEU A 84 11.69 -3.66 -5.80
CA LEU A 84 11.94 -2.40 -5.09
C LEU A 84 12.03 -2.60 -3.57
N THR A 85 11.21 -3.49 -3.02
CA THR A 85 11.20 -3.82 -1.59
C THR A 85 12.15 -4.96 -1.22
N ALA A 86 12.84 -5.56 -2.19
CA ALA A 86 13.69 -6.75 -2.03
C ALA A 86 12.98 -7.97 -1.41
N HIS A 87 11.69 -8.13 -1.65
CA HIS A 87 10.93 -9.33 -1.27
C HIS A 87 11.07 -10.42 -2.33
N LYS A 88 11.48 -11.63 -1.90
CA LYS A 88 11.65 -12.78 -2.79
C LYS A 88 10.35 -13.56 -3.02
N ARG A 89 9.41 -13.47 -2.07
CA ARG A 89 8.17 -14.24 -2.08
C ARG A 89 6.98 -13.30 -1.99
N LEU A 90 5.92 -13.65 -2.74
CA LEU A 90 4.72 -12.83 -2.85
C LEU A 90 3.99 -12.71 -1.51
N ASP A 91 3.89 -13.80 -0.75
CA ASP A 91 3.27 -13.83 0.58
C ASP A 91 3.92 -12.83 1.54
N ILE A 92 5.25 -12.74 1.53
CA ILE A 92 5.98 -11.75 2.33
C ILE A 92 5.66 -10.33 1.84
N PHE A 93 5.67 -10.07 0.54
CA PHE A 93 5.33 -8.74 0.02
C PHE A 93 3.90 -8.32 0.40
N MET A 94 2.93 -9.22 0.20
CA MET A 94 1.53 -8.96 0.55
C MET A 94 1.33 -8.78 2.06
N GLY A 95 2.15 -9.40 2.91
CA GLY A 95 2.14 -9.15 4.36
C GLY A 95 2.54 -7.72 4.75
N TYR A 96 3.19 -6.97 3.85
CA TYR A 96 3.51 -5.56 4.06
C TYR A 96 2.45 -4.60 3.50
N VAL A 97 1.65 -5.06 2.55
CA VAL A 97 0.57 -4.28 1.93
C VAL A 97 -0.60 -4.26 2.89
N HIS A 98 -0.98 -3.07 3.33
CA HIS A 98 -2.15 -2.86 4.18
C HIS A 98 -3.33 -2.36 3.35
N LEU A 99 -4.51 -2.93 3.61
CA LEU A 99 -5.76 -2.42 3.06
C LEU A 99 -6.08 -1.09 3.71
N GLU A 100 -6.38 -0.08 2.89
CA GLU A 100 -6.89 1.20 3.39
C GLU A 100 -8.42 1.13 3.49
N GLU A 101 -8.97 1.69 4.58
CA GLU A 101 -10.40 1.61 4.89
C GLU A 101 -11.30 2.08 3.75
N GLY A 102 -10.93 3.19 3.10
CA GLY A 102 -11.67 3.73 1.95
C GLY A 102 -11.78 2.74 0.79
N GLN A 103 -10.71 2.00 0.49
CA GLN A 103 -10.71 0.98 -0.57
C GLN A 103 -11.66 -0.17 -0.25
N VAL A 104 -11.72 -0.57 1.02
CA VAL A 104 -12.62 -1.64 1.48
C VAL A 104 -14.08 -1.19 1.39
N HIS A 105 -14.38 0.06 1.78
CA HIS A 105 -15.72 0.62 1.67
C HIS A 105 -16.18 0.75 0.22
N GLU A 106 -15.34 1.29 -0.66
CA GLU A 106 -15.67 1.40 -2.09
C GLU A 106 -15.94 0.03 -2.72
N ALA A 107 -15.11 -0.98 -2.40
CA ALA A 107 -15.33 -2.34 -2.86
C ALA A 107 -16.65 -2.93 -2.33
N ALA A 108 -17.01 -2.63 -1.09
CA ALA A 108 -18.28 -3.07 -0.50
C ALA A 108 -19.48 -2.45 -1.26
N ASP A 109 -19.43 -1.18 -1.61
CA ASP A 109 -20.47 -0.48 -2.36
C ASP A 109 -20.63 -1.06 -3.77
N ILE A 110 -19.53 -1.33 -4.47
CA ILE A 110 -19.53 -1.99 -5.78
C ILE A 110 -20.21 -3.37 -5.69
N VAL A 111 -19.88 -4.15 -4.66
CA VAL A 111 -20.49 -5.48 -4.43
C VAL A 111 -21.98 -5.36 -4.13
N ALA A 112 -22.38 -4.38 -3.31
CA ALA A 112 -23.79 -4.13 -2.99
C ALA A 112 -24.58 -3.76 -4.26
N ALA A 113 -24.07 -2.85 -5.08
CA ALA A 113 -24.67 -2.47 -6.36
C ALA A 113 -24.80 -3.67 -7.32
N SER A 114 -23.76 -4.50 -7.43
CA SER A 114 -23.79 -5.72 -8.26
C SER A 114 -24.87 -6.71 -7.80
N ARG A 115 -25.03 -6.89 -6.48
CA ARG A 115 -26.08 -7.75 -5.91
C ARG A 115 -27.47 -7.20 -6.22
N ALA A 116 -27.69 -5.90 -6.05
CA ALA A 116 -28.96 -5.25 -6.36
C ALA A 116 -29.35 -5.44 -7.84
N ALA A 117 -28.40 -5.24 -8.77
CA ALA A 117 -28.62 -5.43 -10.19
C ALA A 117 -29.02 -6.88 -10.54
N LYS A 118 -28.34 -7.88 -9.96
CA LYS A 118 -28.67 -9.30 -10.16
C LYS A 118 -30.06 -9.65 -9.64
N LEU A 119 -30.45 -9.12 -8.48
CA LEU A 119 -31.77 -9.33 -7.91
C LEU A 119 -32.88 -8.68 -8.75
N ALA A 120 -32.65 -7.47 -9.25
CA ALA A 120 -33.59 -6.80 -10.15
C ALA A 120 -33.82 -7.61 -11.44
N ALA A 121 -32.74 -8.06 -12.09
CA ALA A 121 -32.82 -8.91 -13.28
C ALA A 121 -33.55 -10.24 -13.02
N SER A 122 -33.32 -10.86 -11.86
CA SER A 122 -34.02 -12.08 -11.45
C SER A 122 -35.52 -11.86 -11.25
N LYS A 123 -35.91 -10.78 -10.56
CA LYS A 123 -37.32 -10.40 -10.39
C LYS A 123 -38.00 -10.13 -11.72
N GLU A 124 -37.33 -9.46 -12.64
CA GLU A 124 -37.87 -9.18 -13.97
C GLU A 124 -38.07 -10.46 -14.80
N LYS A 125 -37.10 -11.39 -14.76
CA LYS A 125 -37.21 -12.70 -15.40
C LYS A 125 -38.38 -13.51 -14.84
N MET A 126 -38.55 -13.51 -13.52
CA MET A 126 -39.67 -14.18 -12.86
C MET A 126 -41.01 -13.55 -13.25
N ALA A 127 -41.13 -12.22 -13.20
CA ALA A 127 -42.34 -11.50 -13.59
C ALA A 127 -42.71 -11.72 -15.07
N ARG A 128 -41.72 -11.88 -15.95
CA ARG A 128 -41.91 -12.20 -17.37
C ARG A 128 -42.41 -13.63 -17.56
N ALA A 129 -41.86 -14.59 -16.83
CA ALA A 129 -42.33 -15.98 -16.85
C ALA A 129 -43.77 -16.11 -16.35
N THR A 130 -44.15 -15.37 -15.30
CA THR A 130 -45.53 -15.36 -14.79
C THR A 130 -46.50 -14.74 -15.80
N ARG A 131 -46.14 -13.64 -16.48
CA ARG A 131 -46.99 -13.02 -17.51
C ARG A 131 -47.15 -13.88 -18.76
N GLY A 132 -46.12 -14.62 -19.18
CA GLY A 132 -46.20 -15.55 -20.30
C GLY A 132 -46.98 -16.85 -20.02
N SER A 133 -47.20 -17.18 -18.74
CA SER A 133 -47.95 -18.36 -18.30
C SER A 133 -49.47 -18.12 -18.20
N ILE A 134 -49.92 -16.86 -18.22
CA ILE A 134 -51.35 -16.51 -18.26
C ILE A 134 -51.83 -16.67 -19.71
N CYS A 135 -52.07 -17.92 -20.13
CA CYS A 135 -52.91 -18.19 -21.29
C CYS A 135 -54.32 -17.66 -20.97
N PRO A 136 -54.92 -16.78 -21.80
CA PRO A 136 -56.30 -16.41 -21.61
C PRO A 136 -57.16 -17.62 -22.04
N SER A 137 -57.56 -18.46 -21.09
CA SER A 137 -58.68 -19.37 -21.28
C SER A 137 -59.95 -18.51 -21.33
N VAL A 138 -60.23 -17.91 -22.48
CA VAL A 138 -61.53 -17.30 -22.72
C VAL A 138 -62.49 -18.44 -23.02
N ALA A 139 -63.24 -18.80 -21.99
CA ALA A 139 -64.44 -19.59 -22.06
C ALA A 139 -65.56 -18.83 -22.78
N ARG A 140 -66.58 -19.63 -23.19
CA ARG A 140 -67.92 -19.29 -23.73
C ARG A 140 -68.02 -19.41 -25.25
N ALA A 141 -69.09 -19.96 -25.81
CA ALA A 141 -70.26 -20.68 -25.28
C ALA A 141 -70.86 -21.49 -26.44
#